data_AF-A0AAV1TGN8-F1
#
_entry.id   AF-A0AAV1TGN8-F1
#
_cell.length_a   1.000
_cell.length_b   1.000
_cell.length_c   1.000
_cell.angle_alpha   90.00
_cell.angle_beta   90.00
_cell.angle_gamma   90.00
#
_symmetry.space_group_name_H-M   'P 1'
#
loop_
_entity.id
_entity.type
_entity.pdbx_description
1 polymer ?
#
loop_
_entity_poly.entity_id
_entity_poly.type
_entity_poly.pdbx_seq_one_letter_code
_entity_poly.pdbx_strand_id
1 'polypeptide(L)'
;MSASRQYYHAKKRSEEDPLQYLYRLNVMGMQAKIPVMTGLPAARKEHVNHFIDTLDDPDLSNQLLLLNVEDAEAMQRHCTDINKGDRVKGK
;
A
#
# COMPACT_ATOMS: atom_id res chain seq x y z
N MET A 1 -19.36 -4.25 -10.14
CA MET A 1 -19.02 -4.02 -8.72
C MET A 1 -18.88 -2.51 -8.50
N SER A 2 -19.26 -1.99 -7.33
CA SER A 2 -19.04 -0.57 -6.99
C SER A 2 -17.53 -0.28 -6.79
N ALA A 3 -17.09 0.95 -7.01
CA ALA A 3 -15.70 1.37 -6.80
C ALA A 3 -15.21 1.07 -5.37
N SER A 4 -16.04 1.33 -4.35
CA SER A 4 -15.72 1.00 -2.95
C SER A 4 -15.52 -0.51 -2.74
N ARG A 5 -16.33 -1.33 -3.43
CA ARG A 5 -16.21 -2.79 -3.36
C ARG A 5 -14.94 -3.28 -4.05
N GLN A 6 -14.51 -2.64 -5.13
CA GLN A 6 -13.24 -2.95 -5.78
C GLN A 6 -12.04 -2.61 -4.89
N TYR A 7 -12.09 -1.48 -4.19
CA TYR A 7 -11.06 -1.08 -3.22
C TYR A 7 -10.91 -2.11 -2.09
N TYR A 8 -12.00 -2.47 -1.40
CA TYR A 8 -11.94 -3.40 -0.26
C TYR A 8 -11.65 -4.86 -0.67
N HIS A 9 -11.86 -5.25 -1.92
CA HIS A 9 -11.47 -6.56 -2.43
C HIS A 9 -10.12 -6.57 -3.17
N ALA A 10 -9.46 -5.41 -3.30
CA ALA A 10 -8.15 -5.36 -3.92
C ALA A 10 -7.14 -6.18 -3.10
N LYS A 11 -6.31 -6.95 -3.81
CA LYS A 11 -5.17 -7.66 -3.26
C LYS A 11 -3.97 -7.50 -4.17
N LYS A 12 -2.77 -7.58 -3.63
CA LYS A 12 -1.54 -7.62 -4.41
C LYS A 12 -1.57 -8.85 -5.33
N ARG A 13 -1.18 -8.66 -6.57
CA ARG A 13 -0.94 -9.68 -7.59
C ARG A 13 0.50 -10.18 -7.44
N SER A 14 0.73 -11.44 -7.78
CA SER A 14 2.07 -12.02 -7.68
C SER A 14 3.08 -11.32 -8.61
N GLU A 15 2.62 -10.80 -9.75
CA GLU A 15 3.43 -10.11 -10.77
C GLU A 15 3.68 -8.61 -10.50
N GLU A 16 2.93 -7.99 -9.57
CA GLU A 16 3.09 -6.56 -9.30
C GLU A 16 4.04 -6.34 -8.12
N ASP A 17 4.95 -5.37 -8.20
CA ASP A 17 5.78 -5.00 -7.05
C ASP A 17 4.92 -4.27 -5.99
N PRO A 18 5.31 -4.27 -4.70
CA PRO A 18 4.59 -3.56 -3.63
C PRO A 18 4.25 -2.10 -3.96
N LEU A 19 5.17 -1.39 -4.63
CA LEU A 19 4.96 -0.02 -5.06
C LEU A 19 3.89 0.10 -6.17
N GLN A 20 3.87 -0.82 -7.12
CA GLN A 20 2.84 -0.85 -8.18
C GLN A 20 1.47 -1.13 -7.57
N TYR A 21 1.42 -2.03 -6.58
CA TYR A 21 0.21 -2.30 -5.83
C TYR A 21 -0.31 -1.07 -5.09
N LEU A 22 0.58 -0.36 -4.39
CA LEU A 22 0.23 0.87 -3.67
C LEU A 22 -0.38 1.92 -4.61
N TYR A 23 0.23 2.15 -5.78
CA TYR A 23 -0.33 3.08 -6.77
C TYR A 23 -1.71 2.67 -7.26
N ARG A 24 -1.90 1.37 -7.57
CA ARG A 24 -3.21 0.84 -7.99
C ARG A 24 -4.26 1.01 -6.89
N LEU A 25 -3.90 0.73 -5.65
CA LEU A 25 -4.78 0.85 -4.50
C LEU A 25 -5.17 2.32 -4.23
N ASN A 26 -4.23 3.25 -4.38
CA ASN A 26 -4.49 4.70 -4.30
C ASN A 26 -5.51 5.16 -5.34
N VAL A 27 -5.35 4.71 -6.59
CA VAL A 27 -6.30 5.02 -7.68
C VAL A 27 -7.69 4.47 -7.37
N MET A 28 -7.77 3.22 -6.88
CA MET A 28 -9.04 2.62 -6.47
C MET A 28 -9.68 3.39 -5.29
N GLY A 29 -8.88 3.84 -4.32
CA GLY A 29 -9.34 4.66 -3.20
C GLY A 29 -9.93 6.00 -3.66
N MET A 30 -9.24 6.69 -4.57
CA MET A 30 -9.75 7.93 -5.17
C MET A 30 -11.05 7.72 -5.95
N GLN A 31 -11.14 6.64 -6.75
CA GLN A 31 -12.37 6.29 -7.47
C GLN A 31 -13.53 5.94 -6.52
N ALA A 32 -13.22 5.34 -5.37
CA ALA A 32 -14.16 5.02 -4.31
C ALA A 32 -14.52 6.23 -3.41
N LYS A 33 -13.89 7.40 -3.63
CA LYS A 33 -13.98 8.60 -2.78
C LYS A 33 -13.54 8.34 -1.33
N ILE A 34 -12.61 7.42 -1.13
CA ILE A 34 -11.98 7.13 0.16
C ILE A 34 -10.82 8.10 0.34
N PRO A 35 -10.69 8.78 1.50
CA PRO A 35 -9.72 9.85 1.66
C PRO A 35 -8.34 9.28 2.06
N VAL A 36 -7.72 8.57 1.12
CA VAL A 36 -6.45 7.83 1.29
C VAL A 36 -5.23 8.71 1.53
N MET A 37 -5.26 9.96 1.08
CA MET A 37 -4.13 10.92 1.17
C MET A 37 -4.45 12.16 2.02
N THR A 38 -5.70 12.66 1.98
CA THR A 38 -6.09 13.94 2.60
C THR A 38 -7.09 13.77 3.75
N GLY A 39 -7.41 12.52 4.10
CA GLY A 39 -8.37 12.21 5.15
C GLY A 39 -7.86 12.45 6.56
N LEU A 40 -8.78 12.33 7.52
CA LEU A 40 -8.45 12.25 8.94
C LEU A 40 -7.39 11.16 9.17
N PRO A 41 -6.54 11.29 10.20
CA PRO A 41 -5.52 10.29 10.53
C PRO A 41 -6.07 8.86 10.58
N ALA A 42 -7.28 8.66 11.12
CA ALA A 42 -7.93 7.35 11.15
C ALA A 42 -8.19 6.75 9.76
N ALA A 43 -8.58 7.57 8.77
CA ALA A 43 -8.83 7.09 7.41
C ALA A 43 -7.52 6.80 6.66
N ARG A 44 -6.48 7.59 6.90
CA ARG A 44 -5.13 7.31 6.38
C ARG A 44 -4.58 6.02 6.99
N LYS A 45 -4.78 5.81 8.28
CA LYS A 45 -4.38 4.57 8.97
C LYS A 45 -5.17 3.35 8.51
N GLU A 46 -6.48 3.49 8.29
CA GLU A 46 -7.29 2.42 7.68
C GLU A 46 -6.73 2.02 6.31
N HIS A 47 -6.37 3.00 5.48
CA HIS A 47 -5.76 2.73 4.17
C HIS A 47 -4.41 2.01 4.28
N VAL A 48 -3.56 2.42 5.23
CA VAL A 48 -2.28 1.72 5.51
C VAL A 48 -2.52 0.28 5.93
N ASN A 49 -3.42 0.05 6.88
CA ASN A 49 -3.74 -1.30 7.35
C ASN A 49 -4.29 -2.17 6.21
N HIS A 50 -5.18 -1.61 5.38
CA HIS A 50 -5.72 -2.30 4.23
C HIS A 50 -4.63 -2.69 3.23
N PHE A 51 -3.65 -1.82 2.97
CA PHE A 51 -2.50 -2.15 2.15
C PHE A 51 -1.71 -3.33 2.74
N ILE A 52 -1.36 -3.28 4.03
CA ILE A 52 -0.59 -4.32 4.73
C ILE A 52 -1.30 -5.68 4.70
N ASP A 53 -2.60 -5.71 4.99
CA ASP A 53 -3.41 -6.94 5.02
C ASP A 53 -3.54 -7.62 3.65
N THR A 54 -3.35 -6.85 2.58
CA THR A 54 -3.58 -7.29 1.21
C THR A 54 -2.30 -7.37 0.38
N LEU A 55 -1.15 -7.08 1.00
CA LEU A 55 0.17 -7.04 0.37
C LEU A 55 0.72 -8.43 0.06
N ASP A 56 0.28 -9.49 0.73
CA ASP A 56 0.76 -10.87 0.54
C ASP A 56 2.29 -11.00 0.66
N ASP A 57 2.94 -10.10 1.42
CA ASP A 57 4.37 -10.07 1.70
C ASP A 57 4.57 -9.91 3.21
N PRO A 58 4.75 -11.01 3.96
CA PRO A 58 4.81 -10.96 5.41
C PRO A 58 6.04 -10.21 5.93
N ASP A 59 7.16 -10.18 5.20
CA ASP A 59 8.37 -9.47 5.64
C ASP A 59 8.13 -7.95 5.56
N LEU A 60 7.66 -7.48 4.41
CA LEU A 60 7.32 -6.07 4.22
C LEU A 60 6.17 -5.61 5.12
N SER A 61 5.12 -6.43 5.25
CA SER A 61 4.02 -6.14 6.17
C SER A 61 4.51 -5.95 7.61
N ASN A 62 5.40 -6.82 8.10
CA ASN A 62 6.00 -6.68 9.43
C ASN A 62 6.86 -5.42 9.56
N GLN A 63 7.66 -5.09 8.54
CA GLN A 63 8.46 -3.86 8.54
C GLN A 63 7.59 -2.60 8.63
N LEU A 64 6.49 -2.54 7.86
CA LEU A 64 5.58 -1.39 7.88
C LEU A 64 4.85 -1.24 9.23
N LEU A 65 4.49 -2.37 9.86
CA LEU A 65 3.91 -2.38 11.20
C LEU A 65 4.91 -1.86 12.26
N LEU A 66 6.17 -2.33 12.21
CA LEU A 66 7.23 -1.91 13.14
C LEU A 66 7.56 -0.41 13.01
N LEU A 67 7.54 0.12 11.80
CA LEU A 67 7.76 1.54 11.52
C LEU A 67 6.56 2.42 11.89
N ASN A 68 5.43 1.81 12.26
CA ASN A 68 4.17 2.48 12.56
C ASN A 68 3.78 3.50 11.48
N VAL A 69 3.85 3.09 10.20
CA VAL A 69 3.56 3.99 9.08
C VAL A 69 2.14 4.57 9.21
N GLU A 70 2.04 5.90 9.13
CA GLU A 70 0.79 6.64 9.41
C GLU A 70 0.00 7.01 8.15
N ASP A 71 0.65 7.06 6.99
CA ASP A 71 0.03 7.48 5.74
C ASP A 71 0.70 6.89 4.48
N ALA A 72 0.05 7.12 3.35
CA ALA A 72 0.47 6.62 2.04
C ALA A 72 1.80 7.19 1.54
N GLU A 73 2.19 8.41 1.95
CA GLU A 73 3.47 8.99 1.54
C GLU A 73 4.62 8.24 2.22
N ALA A 74 4.49 7.99 3.52
CA ALA A 74 5.45 7.19 4.26
C ALA A 74 5.51 5.74 3.73
N MET A 75 4.37 5.10 3.41
CA MET A 75 4.35 3.78 2.75
C MET A 75 5.14 3.78 1.43
N GLN A 76 4.94 4.81 0.60
CA GLN A 76 5.59 4.93 -0.70
C GLN A 76 7.11 5.01 -0.58
N ARG A 77 7.63 5.76 0.40
CA ARG A 77 9.07 5.88 0.64
C ARG A 77 9.69 4.52 0.93
N HIS A 78 9.09 3.76 1.86
CA HIS A 78 9.57 2.43 2.21
C HIS A 78 9.48 1.43 1.05
N CYS A 79 8.36 1.42 0.31
CA CYS A 79 8.23 0.59 -0.88
C CYS A 79 9.25 0.95 -1.98
N THR A 80 9.64 2.22 -2.07
CA THR A 80 10.65 2.68 -3.04
C THR A 80 12.05 2.21 -2.65
N ASP A 81 12.38 2.22 -1.36
CA ASP A 81 13.71 1.82 -0.87
C ASP A 81 13.94 0.30 -1.01
N ILE A 82 12.89 -0.51 -0.83
CA ILE A 82 12.94 -1.95 -1.06
C ILE A 82 13.13 -2.28 -2.55
N ASN A 83 12.34 -1.65 -3.43
CA ASN A 83 12.49 -1.80 -4.88
C ASN A 83 13.88 -1.38 -5.38
N LYS A 84 14.57 -0.47 -4.66
CA LYS A 84 15.96 -0.13 -4.95
C LYS A 84 16.90 -1.22 -4.43
N GLY A 85 16.72 -1.70 -3.19
CA GLY A 85 17.54 -2.74 -2.57
C GLY A 85 17.59 -4.06 -3.35
N ASP A 86 16.46 -4.49 -3.92
CA ASP A 86 16.39 -5.71 -4.74
C ASP A 86 17.09 -5.55 -6.10
N ARG A 87 17.15 -4.33 -6.66
CA ARG A 87 17.92 -4.04 -7.89
C ARG A 87 19.43 -4.02 -7.68
N VAL A 88 19.93 -3.84 -6.46
CA VAL A 88 21.38 -3.81 -6.18
C VAL A 88 21.95 -5.20 -5.88
N LYS A 89 21.12 -6.20 -5.53
CA LYS A 89 21.57 -7.58 -5.31
C LYS A 89 21.79 -8.40 -6.60
N GLY A 90 21.66 -7.77 -7.76
CA GLY A 90 21.92 -8.37 -9.07
C GLY A 90 23.18 -7.85 -9.74
N LYS A 91 24.36 -8.05 -9.14
CA LYS A 91 25.66 -8.10 -9.83
C LYS A 91 26.61 -9.06 -9.11
#